data_AF-A0A2P4Q7H7-F1
#
_entry.id   AF-A0A2P4Q7H7-F1
#
_cell.length_a   1.000
_cell.length_b   1.000
_cell.length_c   1.000
_cell.angle_alpha   90.00
_cell.angle_beta   90.00
_cell.angle_gamma   90.00
#
_symmetry.space_group_name_H-M   'P 1'
#
loop_
_entity.id
_entity.type
_entity.pdbx_description
1 polymer ?
#
loop_
_entity_poly.entity_id
_entity_poly.type
_entity_poly.pdbx_seq_one_letter_code
_entity_poly.pdbx_strand_id
1 'polypeptide(L)'
;MYMLRPKLLGSINNFFRFRSMSSQKEQSIKILETIPSFRSWRQQFIKQDKQVAFVPTMGSLHEGHLNLVKQASEHCPIVVVSIFVNPAQFGPNEDLDKYPRTLSHDLELLRSLNCVDSVFLPKVKDIYPSGIPLEIEKQKGTFIEVKGISHQLEGTTRPLFFRGVSTVVAKLFNIVQPNHTFFGQKDAQQCAVIRALISDLHFPIEMHVGATKREHNGLAMSSRNQYLTPEMRNYATALYNALTTIKNGLGKGERNREILLSKGYEIIEEATKTVKEKNLGFELKLDYLSVADPTTLEELQEIEEGKGAIISGALFVGTTRIIDNLLFNCTL
;
A
#
# COMPACT_ATOMS: atom_id res chain seq x y z
N MET A 1 42.70 32.24 36.83
CA MET A 1 41.68 32.56 35.82
C MET A 1 41.63 31.43 34.81
N TYR A 2 41.08 30.29 35.23
CA TYR A 2 40.79 29.11 34.41
C TYR A 2 39.61 28.44 35.12
N MET A 3 38.43 28.45 34.51
CA MET A 3 37.32 27.63 34.98
C MET A 3 36.49 27.18 33.77
N LEU A 4 36.48 25.86 33.63
CA LEU A 4 35.76 25.04 32.67
C LEU A 4 34.24 25.29 32.76
N ARG A 5 33.56 25.42 31.61
CA ARG A 5 32.10 25.29 31.51
C ARG A 5 31.74 23.90 30.97
N PRO A 6 30.88 23.13 31.65
CA PRO A 6 30.43 21.84 31.15
C PRO A 6 29.30 21.97 30.11
N LYS A 7 29.32 21.03 29.15
CA LYS A 7 28.28 20.79 28.13
C LYS A 7 26.97 20.34 28.79
N LEU A 8 25.87 21.05 28.50
CA LEU A 8 24.51 20.59 28.80
C LEU A 8 24.06 19.63 27.69
N LEU A 9 23.99 18.35 28.03
CA LEU A 9 23.24 17.33 27.29
C LEU A 9 21.74 17.62 27.46
N GLY A 10 21.11 18.09 26.38
CA GLY A 10 19.66 18.22 26.31
C GLY A 10 19.01 16.84 26.20
N SER A 11 18.26 16.48 27.24
CA SER A 11 17.37 15.32 27.30
C SER A 11 16.37 15.33 26.14
N ILE A 12 16.38 14.28 25.31
CA ILE A 12 15.35 14.00 24.31
C ILE A 12 14.12 13.49 25.07
N ASN A 13 13.17 14.39 25.34
CA ASN A 13 11.86 14.00 25.83
C ASN A 13 11.06 13.38 24.67
N ASN A 14 11.06 12.05 24.60
CA ASN A 14 10.10 11.27 23.82
C ASN A 14 8.69 11.52 24.38
N PHE A 15 7.95 12.43 23.76
CA PHE A 15 6.52 12.62 24.00
C PHE A 15 5.72 11.50 23.33
N PHE A 16 5.74 10.29 23.90
CA PHE A 16 4.70 9.31 23.64
C PHE A 16 3.42 9.79 24.33
N ARG A 17 2.52 10.44 23.59
CA ARG A 17 1.15 10.68 24.05
C ARG A 17 0.39 9.36 24.01
N PHE A 18 0.51 8.59 25.10
CA PHE A 18 -0.44 7.52 25.40
C PHE A 18 -1.83 8.14 25.47
N ARG A 19 -2.76 7.66 24.63
CA ARG A 19 -4.20 7.89 24.77
C ARG A 19 -4.55 7.47 26.20
N SER A 20 -4.90 8.43 27.07
CA SER A 20 -5.20 8.10 28.45
C SER A 20 -6.31 7.05 28.47
N MET A 21 -6.11 5.96 29.21
CA MET A 21 -7.13 4.94 29.49
C MET A 21 -8.24 5.48 30.41
N SER A 22 -8.67 6.73 30.21
CA SER A 22 -9.71 7.38 31.00
C SER A 22 -10.87 7.81 30.08
N SER A 23 -12.03 7.22 30.37
CA SER A 23 -13.31 7.26 29.64
C SER A 23 -13.39 6.33 28.42
N GLN A 24 -13.78 5.08 28.67
CA GLN A 24 -14.55 4.28 27.71
C GLN A 24 -15.86 5.03 27.40
N LYS A 25 -15.81 6.01 26.51
CA LYS A 25 -17.00 6.34 25.71
C LYS A 25 -17.01 5.30 24.58
N GLU A 26 -18.09 4.52 24.48
CA GLU A 26 -18.48 3.84 23.25
C GLU A 26 -18.62 4.91 22.16
N GLN A 27 -17.52 5.32 21.56
CA GLN A 27 -17.53 6.27 20.48
C GLN A 27 -17.81 5.46 19.23
N SER A 28 -19.09 5.36 18.88
CA SER A 28 -19.53 4.70 17.67
C SER A 28 -18.84 5.33 16.45
N ILE A 29 -18.25 4.49 15.60
CA ILE A 29 -17.64 4.89 14.33
C ILE A 29 -18.70 5.67 13.52
N LYS A 30 -18.38 6.89 13.10
CA LYS A 30 -19.27 7.65 12.21
C LYS A 30 -19.11 7.21 10.77
N ILE A 31 -20.19 6.68 10.20
CA ILE A 31 -20.27 6.33 8.79
C ILE A 31 -20.71 7.57 8.00
N LEU A 32 -19.86 8.03 7.08
CA LEU A 32 -20.09 9.25 6.30
C LEU A 32 -20.08 8.90 4.82
N GLU A 33 -21.25 8.94 4.17
CA GLU A 33 -21.41 8.46 2.79
C GLU A 33 -21.26 9.57 1.73
N THR A 34 -21.29 10.84 2.13
CA THR A 34 -21.24 11.96 1.18
C THR A 34 -20.10 12.92 1.51
N ILE A 35 -19.57 13.59 0.49
CA ILE A 35 -18.52 14.62 0.66
C ILE A 35 -19.01 15.76 1.58
N PRO A 36 -20.23 16.32 1.43
CA PRO A 36 -20.72 17.36 2.34
C PRO A 36 -20.82 16.89 3.80
N SER A 37 -21.35 15.68 4.05
CA SER A 37 -21.43 15.14 5.42
C SER A 37 -20.04 14.93 6.02
N PHE A 38 -19.10 14.42 5.22
CA PHE A 38 -17.72 14.25 5.65
C PHE A 38 -17.06 15.58 6.01
N ARG A 39 -17.15 16.58 5.13
CA ARG A 39 -16.55 17.90 5.35
C ARG A 39 -17.14 18.60 6.56
N SER A 40 -18.46 18.57 6.75
CA SER A 40 -19.11 19.11 7.96
C SER A 40 -18.55 18.50 9.25
N TRP A 41 -18.36 17.17 9.25
CA TRP A 41 -17.74 16.46 10.36
C TRP A 41 -16.27 16.86 10.56
N ARG A 42 -15.45 16.89 9.49
CA ARG A 42 -14.03 17.27 9.55
C ARG A 42 -13.82 18.70 10.06
N GLN A 43 -14.68 19.65 9.69
CA GLN A 43 -14.59 21.05 10.10
C GLN A 43 -14.59 21.25 11.61
N GLN A 44 -15.21 20.35 12.37
CA GLN A 44 -15.23 20.43 13.84
C GLN A 44 -13.83 20.21 14.44
N PHE A 45 -13.02 19.36 13.80
CA PHE A 45 -11.66 19.03 14.25
C PHE A 45 -10.64 20.05 13.77
N ILE A 46 -10.84 20.63 12.59
CA ILE A 46 -10.02 21.76 12.11
C ILE A 46 -10.12 22.93 13.10
N LYS A 47 -11.33 23.29 13.53
CA LYS A 47 -11.55 24.36 14.53
C LYS A 47 -10.92 24.07 15.89
N GLN A 48 -10.65 22.81 16.20
CA GLN A 48 -10.01 22.36 17.45
C GLN A 48 -8.52 22.08 17.29
N ASP A 49 -7.94 22.39 16.12
CA ASP A 49 -6.55 22.08 15.76
C ASP A 49 -6.18 20.61 15.98
N LYS A 50 -7.14 19.71 15.73
CA LYS A 50 -6.96 18.26 15.88
C LYS A 50 -6.45 17.65 14.58
N GLN A 51 -5.29 17.00 14.69
CA GLN A 51 -4.68 16.26 13.61
C GLN A 51 -5.51 15.02 13.24
N VAL A 52 -5.51 14.69 11.94
CA VAL A 52 -6.20 13.52 11.37
C VAL A 52 -5.21 12.60 10.69
N ALA A 53 -5.26 11.32 11.03
CA ALA A 53 -4.65 10.25 10.26
C ALA A 53 -5.65 9.65 9.30
N PHE A 54 -5.22 9.35 8.08
CA PHE A 54 -6.05 8.79 7.03
C PHE A 54 -5.50 7.47 6.49
N VAL A 55 -6.36 6.48 6.38
CA VAL A 55 -6.06 5.17 5.80
C VAL A 55 -7.00 4.93 4.61
N PRO A 56 -6.59 5.25 3.37
CA PRO A 56 -7.39 4.96 2.19
C PRO A 56 -7.37 3.46 1.88
N THR A 57 -8.55 2.86 1.70
CA THR A 57 -8.69 1.43 1.33
C THR A 57 -9.75 1.23 0.26
N MET A 58 -9.73 0.06 -0.38
CA MET A 58 -10.81 -0.42 -1.24
C MET A 58 -11.78 -1.38 -0.53
N GLY A 59 -11.68 -1.54 0.79
CA GLY A 59 -12.43 -2.55 1.55
C GLY A 59 -11.84 -3.96 1.42
N SER A 60 -12.61 -4.98 1.82
CA SER A 60 -12.12 -6.36 1.98
C SER A 60 -10.91 -6.40 2.90
N LEU A 61 -11.11 -5.87 4.11
CA LEU A 61 -10.06 -5.60 5.06
C LEU A 61 -9.45 -6.91 5.59
N HIS A 62 -8.17 -6.83 5.95
CA HIS A 62 -7.39 -7.93 6.51
C HIS A 62 -6.36 -7.35 7.49
N GLU A 63 -5.59 -8.21 8.17
CA GLU A 63 -4.67 -7.78 9.24
C GLU A 63 -3.68 -6.68 8.80
N GLY A 64 -3.20 -6.72 7.54
CA GLY A 64 -2.44 -5.62 6.94
C GLY A 64 -3.11 -4.25 7.05
N HIS A 65 -4.40 -4.15 6.69
CA HIS A 65 -5.17 -2.92 6.83
C HIS A 65 -5.36 -2.51 8.29
N LEU A 66 -5.71 -3.48 9.16
CA LEU A 66 -5.93 -3.21 10.58
C LEU A 66 -4.66 -2.71 11.27
N ASN A 67 -3.50 -3.20 10.84
CA ASN A 67 -2.20 -2.73 11.31
C ASN A 67 -1.95 -1.25 10.93
N LEU A 68 -2.29 -0.85 9.70
CA LEU A 68 -2.19 0.57 9.29
C LEU A 68 -3.10 1.46 10.14
N VAL A 69 -4.31 1.00 10.45
CA VAL A 69 -5.27 1.74 11.31
C VAL A 69 -4.75 1.86 12.75
N LYS A 70 -4.15 0.81 13.30
CA LYS A 70 -3.50 0.86 14.62
C LYS A 70 -2.36 1.89 14.63
N GLN A 71 -1.46 1.84 13.65
CA GLN A 71 -0.39 2.83 13.50
C GLN A 71 -0.94 4.26 13.34
N ALA A 72 -2.00 4.44 12.55
CA ALA A 72 -2.67 5.73 12.40
C ALA A 72 -3.14 6.31 13.75
N SER A 73 -3.70 5.46 14.62
CA SER A 73 -4.17 5.87 15.95
C SER A 73 -3.06 6.24 16.94
N GLU A 74 -1.83 5.80 16.69
CA GLU A 74 -0.65 6.18 17.48
C GLU A 74 -0.14 7.57 17.10
N HIS A 75 -0.43 8.04 15.89
CA HIS A 75 0.06 9.31 15.35
C HIS A 75 -0.95 10.45 15.48
N CYS A 76 -2.25 10.16 15.45
CA CYS A 76 -3.28 11.19 15.45
C CYS A 76 -4.43 10.90 16.41
N PRO A 77 -5.02 11.95 17.01
CA PRO A 77 -6.20 11.79 17.87
C PRO A 77 -7.46 11.41 17.09
N ILE A 78 -7.49 11.65 15.77
CA ILE A 78 -8.64 11.34 14.90
C ILE A 78 -8.17 10.42 13.78
N VAL A 79 -8.81 9.27 13.62
CA VAL A 79 -8.51 8.30 12.56
C VAL A 79 -9.68 8.17 11.59
N VAL A 80 -9.39 8.36 10.31
CA VAL A 80 -10.34 8.21 9.21
C VAL A 80 -9.91 7.05 8.33
N VAL A 81 -10.84 6.17 8.01
CA VAL A 81 -10.64 5.11 7.00
C VAL A 81 -11.58 5.40 5.84
N SER A 82 -11.14 5.31 4.58
CA SER A 82 -12.08 5.25 3.46
C SER A 82 -12.21 3.82 2.96
N ILE A 83 -13.42 3.41 2.58
CA ILE A 83 -13.65 2.19 1.81
C ILE A 83 -14.29 2.62 0.50
N PHE A 84 -13.50 2.56 -0.58
CA PHE A 84 -13.94 2.95 -1.92
C PHE A 84 -13.22 2.12 -2.98
N VAL A 85 -13.94 1.22 -3.64
CA VAL A 85 -13.43 0.50 -4.82
C VAL A 85 -13.41 1.49 -5.99
N ASN A 86 -12.23 1.98 -6.33
CA ASN A 86 -12.04 3.03 -7.33
C ASN A 86 -12.09 2.46 -8.76
N PRO A 87 -13.10 2.74 -9.60
CA PRO A 87 -13.13 2.19 -10.96
C PRO A 87 -12.01 2.70 -11.86
N ALA A 88 -11.47 3.91 -11.60
CA ALA A 88 -10.46 4.53 -12.45
C ALA A 88 -9.11 3.79 -12.49
N GLN A 89 -8.85 2.92 -11.51
CA GLN A 89 -7.65 2.08 -11.47
C GLN A 89 -7.90 0.66 -11.97
N PHE A 90 -9.03 0.40 -12.64
CA PHE A 90 -9.33 -0.88 -13.29
C PHE A 90 -9.40 -0.72 -14.80
N GLY A 91 -8.74 -1.61 -15.52
CA GLY A 91 -8.93 -1.77 -16.97
C GLY A 91 -10.20 -2.54 -17.31
N PRO A 92 -10.69 -2.48 -18.58
CA PRO A 92 -11.89 -3.19 -19.01
C PRO A 92 -11.87 -4.71 -18.78
N ASN A 93 -10.68 -5.33 -18.82
CA ASN A 93 -10.48 -6.76 -18.63
C ASN A 93 -10.02 -7.12 -17.21
N GLU A 94 -10.02 -6.16 -16.29
CA GLU A 94 -9.61 -6.38 -14.90
C GLU A 94 -10.81 -6.75 -14.00
N ASP A 95 -10.53 -7.05 -12.73
CA ASP A 95 -11.43 -7.72 -11.82
C ASP A 95 -12.41 -6.78 -11.08
N LEU A 96 -12.80 -5.62 -11.64
CA LEU A 96 -13.66 -4.64 -10.95
C LEU A 96 -14.98 -5.26 -10.48
N ASP A 97 -15.65 -6.01 -11.35
CA ASP A 97 -16.94 -6.64 -11.04
C ASP A 97 -16.81 -7.82 -10.06
N LYS A 98 -15.62 -8.41 -9.99
CA LYS A 98 -15.30 -9.56 -9.12
C LYS A 98 -14.66 -9.13 -7.80
N TYR A 99 -14.31 -7.85 -7.63
CA TYR A 99 -13.63 -7.35 -6.45
C TYR A 99 -14.51 -7.54 -5.21
N PRO A 100 -13.99 -8.13 -4.10
CA PRO A 100 -14.78 -8.42 -2.91
C PRO A 100 -15.39 -7.16 -2.31
N ARG A 101 -16.68 -7.23 -1.96
CA ARG A 101 -17.41 -6.17 -1.26
C ARG A 101 -17.97 -6.73 0.05
N THR A 102 -17.22 -6.56 1.12
CA THR A 102 -17.49 -7.16 2.44
C THR A 102 -17.79 -6.09 3.49
N LEU A 103 -18.52 -5.03 3.12
CA LEU A 103 -18.68 -3.83 3.96
C LEU A 103 -19.11 -4.13 5.40
N SER A 104 -20.09 -5.03 5.62
CA SER A 104 -20.53 -5.38 6.97
C SER A 104 -19.40 -5.96 7.82
N HIS A 105 -18.59 -6.85 7.24
CA HIS A 105 -17.43 -7.45 7.90
C HIS A 105 -16.32 -6.41 8.11
N ASP A 106 -16.05 -5.58 7.11
CA ASP A 106 -15.06 -4.51 7.21
C ASP A 106 -15.38 -3.55 8.37
N LEU A 107 -16.66 -3.17 8.53
CA LEU A 107 -17.10 -2.32 9.63
C LEU A 107 -17.00 -3.02 10.99
N GLU A 108 -17.24 -4.32 11.08
CA GLU A 108 -17.03 -5.10 12.31
C GLU A 108 -15.56 -5.10 12.72
N LEU A 109 -14.65 -5.38 11.77
CA LEU A 109 -13.21 -5.34 12.01
C LEU A 109 -12.76 -3.96 12.49
N LEU A 110 -13.22 -2.89 11.83
CA LEU A 110 -12.87 -1.52 12.22
C LEU A 110 -13.43 -1.15 13.61
N ARG A 111 -14.65 -1.58 13.94
CA ARG A 111 -15.22 -1.39 15.29
C ARG A 111 -14.39 -2.09 16.35
N SER A 112 -13.92 -3.30 16.07
CA SER A 112 -13.12 -4.08 17.04
C SER A 112 -11.81 -3.38 17.45
N LEU A 113 -11.29 -2.46 16.61
CA LEU A 113 -10.07 -1.70 16.92
C LEU A 113 -10.27 -0.59 17.95
N ASN A 114 -11.49 -0.09 18.16
CA ASN A 114 -11.80 1.00 19.10
C ASN A 114 -10.96 2.30 18.92
N CYS A 115 -10.39 2.49 17.73
CA CYS A 115 -9.53 3.63 17.42
C CYS A 115 -9.88 4.33 16.10
N VAL A 116 -11.00 3.97 15.48
CA VAL A 116 -11.50 4.60 14.25
C VAL A 116 -12.61 5.59 14.60
N ASP A 117 -12.47 6.84 14.20
CA ASP A 117 -13.49 7.87 14.46
C ASP A 117 -14.53 7.96 13.33
N SER A 118 -14.09 7.73 12.09
CA SER A 118 -14.99 7.73 10.94
C SER A 118 -14.57 6.79 9.83
N VAL A 119 -15.57 6.23 9.15
CA VAL A 119 -15.41 5.56 7.87
C VAL A 119 -16.10 6.40 6.78
N PHE A 120 -15.32 6.83 5.79
CA PHE A 120 -15.81 7.52 4.61
C PHE A 120 -16.18 6.50 3.53
N LEU A 121 -17.45 6.46 3.15
CA LEU A 121 -18.06 5.50 2.22
C LEU A 121 -18.68 6.22 1.00
N PRO A 122 -17.91 6.93 0.18
CA PRO A 122 -18.45 7.67 -0.96
C PRO A 122 -19.01 6.74 -2.04
N LYS A 123 -20.02 7.19 -2.76
CA LYS A 123 -20.45 6.54 -4.00
C LYS A 123 -19.54 6.95 -5.16
N VAL A 124 -19.48 6.13 -6.20
CA VAL A 124 -18.70 6.43 -7.41
C VAL A 124 -19.06 7.80 -8.00
N LYS A 125 -20.35 8.15 -8.05
CA LYS A 125 -20.83 9.44 -8.57
C LYS A 125 -20.37 10.64 -7.73
N ASP A 126 -20.09 10.45 -6.43
CA ASP A 126 -19.59 11.53 -5.57
C ASP A 126 -18.13 11.85 -5.87
N ILE A 127 -17.33 10.82 -6.16
CA ILE A 127 -15.91 10.97 -6.54
C ILE A 127 -15.75 11.35 -8.02
N TYR A 128 -16.63 10.84 -8.88
CA TYR A 128 -16.63 11.00 -10.33
C TYR A 128 -17.99 11.53 -10.83
N PRO A 129 -18.27 12.83 -10.68
CA PRO A 129 -19.58 13.41 -11.04
C PRO A 129 -19.89 13.32 -12.54
N SER A 130 -18.86 13.31 -13.40
CA SER A 130 -18.99 13.11 -14.85
C SER A 130 -19.12 11.63 -15.26
N GLY A 131 -19.13 10.70 -14.29
CA GLY A 131 -18.97 9.27 -14.53
C GLY A 131 -17.51 8.87 -14.73
N ILE A 132 -17.24 7.56 -14.65
CA ILE A 132 -15.91 6.98 -14.85
C ILE A 132 -16.04 5.65 -15.63
N PRO A 133 -16.31 5.70 -16.95
CA PRO A 133 -16.34 4.49 -17.75
C PRO A 133 -14.98 3.80 -17.73
N LEU A 134 -14.98 2.47 -17.91
CA LEU A 134 -13.76 1.67 -18.01
C LEU A 134 -12.98 1.97 -19.29
N GLU A 135 -13.68 2.37 -20.35
CA GLU A 135 -13.03 2.88 -21.56
C GLU A 135 -12.40 4.26 -21.30
N ILE A 136 -11.08 4.29 -21.22
CA ILE A 136 -10.31 5.49 -20.86
C ILE A 136 -10.56 6.67 -21.79
N GLU A 137 -10.66 6.44 -23.09
CA GLU A 137 -10.94 7.48 -24.07
C GLU A 137 -12.32 8.15 -23.88
N LYS A 138 -13.22 7.52 -23.13
CA LYS A 138 -14.53 8.07 -22.77
C LYS A 138 -14.55 8.75 -21.40
N GLN A 139 -13.45 8.65 -20.63
CA GLN A 139 -13.37 9.26 -19.31
C GLN A 139 -13.31 10.79 -19.43
N LYS A 140 -14.05 11.48 -18.55
CA LYS A 140 -14.14 12.94 -18.52
C LYS A 140 -13.84 13.46 -17.12
N GLY A 141 -13.19 14.62 -17.04
CA GLY A 141 -12.86 15.30 -15.79
C GLY A 141 -11.36 15.42 -15.55
N THR A 142 -11.00 15.80 -14.33
CA THR A 142 -9.60 15.99 -13.92
C THR A 142 -8.95 14.66 -13.55
N PHE A 143 -7.75 14.44 -14.09
CA PHE A 143 -6.87 13.31 -13.79
C PHE A 143 -5.48 13.82 -13.44
N ILE A 144 -4.77 13.07 -12.61
CA ILE A 144 -3.39 13.36 -12.22
C ILE A 144 -2.52 12.20 -12.66
N GLU A 145 -1.39 12.49 -13.28
CA GLU A 145 -0.41 11.50 -13.72
C GLU A 145 0.96 11.85 -13.15
N VAL A 146 1.59 10.89 -12.48
CA VAL A 146 2.96 11.02 -11.96
C VAL A 146 3.90 10.39 -12.96
N LYS A 147 4.65 11.19 -13.71
CA LYS A 147 5.50 10.70 -14.81
C LYS A 147 6.78 10.03 -14.28
N GLY A 148 7.40 9.18 -15.12
CA GLY A 148 8.53 8.34 -14.72
C GLY A 148 8.08 7.12 -13.93
N ILE A 149 7.91 7.28 -12.60
CA ILE A 149 7.64 6.19 -11.64
C ILE A 149 6.39 5.38 -11.99
N SER A 150 5.32 6.02 -12.51
CA SER A 150 4.06 5.32 -12.84
C SER A 150 4.14 4.39 -14.05
N HIS A 151 5.18 4.48 -14.89
CA HIS A 151 5.26 3.74 -16.16
C HIS A 151 6.15 2.49 -16.09
N GLN A 152 6.88 2.34 -14.99
CA GLN A 152 7.81 1.23 -14.77
C GLN A 152 7.10 0.04 -14.11
N LEU A 153 7.71 -1.14 -14.10
CA LEU A 153 7.25 -2.32 -13.34
C LEU A 153 5.74 -2.62 -13.54
N GLU A 154 4.93 -2.52 -12.47
CA GLU A 154 3.47 -2.72 -12.53
C GLU A 154 2.80 -1.81 -13.55
N GLY A 155 3.34 -0.61 -13.74
CA GLY A 155 2.87 0.37 -14.71
C GLY A 155 3.09 -0.07 -16.16
N THR A 156 4.07 -0.92 -16.44
CA THR A 156 4.24 -1.47 -17.79
C THR A 156 3.13 -2.46 -18.12
N THR A 157 2.75 -3.32 -17.18
CA THR A 157 1.65 -4.29 -17.34
C THR A 157 0.28 -3.62 -17.21
N ARG A 158 0.18 -2.53 -16.43
CA ARG A 158 -1.06 -1.82 -16.10
C ARG A 158 -0.90 -0.31 -16.32
N PRO A 159 -0.77 0.15 -17.59
CA PRO A 159 -0.34 1.52 -17.95
C PRO A 159 -1.18 2.66 -17.38
N LEU A 160 -2.40 2.37 -16.93
CA LEU A 160 -3.35 3.39 -16.46
C LEU A 160 -3.73 3.20 -14.99
N PHE A 161 -3.21 2.14 -14.35
CA PHE A 161 -3.46 1.84 -12.95
C PHE A 161 -3.06 3.02 -12.06
N PHE A 162 -1.81 3.49 -12.19
CA PHE A 162 -1.30 4.54 -11.32
C PHE A 162 -1.93 5.91 -11.58
N ARG A 163 -2.34 6.24 -12.82
CA ARG A 163 -3.17 7.43 -13.10
C ARG A 163 -4.50 7.38 -12.35
N GLY A 164 -5.13 6.21 -12.29
CA GLY A 164 -6.33 5.99 -11.49
C GLY A 164 -6.09 6.16 -10.00
N VAL A 165 -4.98 5.62 -9.48
CA VAL A 165 -4.57 5.69 -8.08
C VAL A 165 -4.22 7.13 -7.66
N SER A 166 -3.34 7.81 -8.37
CA SER A 166 -2.97 9.21 -8.09
C SER A 166 -4.18 10.14 -8.13
N THR A 167 -5.08 9.94 -9.10
CA THR A 167 -6.31 10.73 -9.22
C THR A 167 -7.23 10.54 -8.02
N VAL A 168 -7.52 9.29 -7.62
CA VAL A 168 -8.41 9.05 -6.48
C VAL A 168 -7.79 9.48 -5.16
N VAL A 169 -6.49 9.25 -4.96
CA VAL A 169 -5.79 9.63 -3.72
C VAL A 169 -5.74 11.14 -3.59
N ALA A 170 -5.42 11.89 -4.65
CA ALA A 170 -5.48 13.35 -4.61
C ALA A 170 -6.89 13.88 -4.32
N LYS A 171 -7.93 13.27 -4.90
CA LYS A 171 -9.32 13.63 -4.57
C LYS A 171 -9.63 13.37 -3.09
N LEU A 172 -9.22 12.22 -2.56
CA LEU A 172 -9.40 11.89 -1.15
C LEU A 172 -8.62 12.82 -0.22
N PHE A 173 -7.39 13.19 -0.55
CA PHE A 173 -6.62 14.19 0.22
C PHE A 173 -7.32 15.56 0.23
N ASN A 174 -7.90 15.99 -0.89
CA ASN A 174 -8.70 17.23 -0.95
C ASN A 174 -10.03 17.17 -0.18
N ILE A 175 -10.61 15.98 -0.01
CA ILE A 175 -11.83 15.78 0.76
C ILE A 175 -11.52 15.68 2.26
N VAL A 176 -10.53 14.87 2.61
CA VAL A 176 -10.19 14.49 3.99
C VAL A 176 -9.32 15.53 4.68
N GLN A 177 -8.40 16.16 3.94
CA GLN A 177 -7.38 17.07 4.46
C GLN A 177 -6.66 16.47 5.69
N PRO A 178 -6.01 15.30 5.52
CA PRO A 178 -5.31 14.65 6.63
C PRO A 178 -4.00 15.38 6.95
N ASN A 179 -3.49 15.14 8.14
CA ASN A 179 -2.13 15.51 8.53
C ASN A 179 -1.16 14.37 8.24
N HIS A 180 -1.64 13.13 8.46
CA HIS A 180 -0.86 11.92 8.22
C HIS A 180 -1.67 10.95 7.35
N THR A 181 -0.99 10.23 6.45
CA THR A 181 -1.62 9.19 5.64
C THR A 181 -0.82 7.89 5.68
N PHE A 182 -1.49 6.75 5.66
CA PHE A 182 -0.87 5.44 5.87
C PHE A 182 -1.12 4.52 4.67
N PHE A 183 -0.05 3.97 4.12
CA PHE A 183 -0.09 3.03 3.01
C PHE A 183 0.72 1.77 3.32
N GLY A 184 0.34 0.63 2.75
CA GLY A 184 1.04 -0.63 2.96
C GLY A 184 2.23 -0.78 2.01
N GLN A 185 3.38 -1.18 2.55
CA GLN A 185 4.60 -1.47 1.79
C GLN A 185 4.37 -2.49 0.67
N LYS A 186 3.42 -3.40 0.83
CA LYS A 186 3.09 -4.45 -0.16
C LYS A 186 2.94 -3.89 -1.58
N ASP A 187 2.37 -2.70 -1.71
CA ASP A 187 2.21 -1.99 -2.97
C ASP A 187 3.33 -0.94 -3.10
N ALA A 188 4.60 -1.37 -3.12
CA ALA A 188 5.77 -0.49 -3.01
C ALA A 188 5.80 0.63 -4.07
N GLN A 189 5.46 0.30 -5.32
CA GLN A 189 5.37 1.30 -6.38
C GLN A 189 4.23 2.30 -6.15
N GLN A 190 3.09 1.87 -5.58
CA GLN A 190 2.05 2.80 -5.15
C GLN A 190 2.59 3.75 -4.09
N CYS A 191 3.34 3.26 -3.10
CA CYS A 191 3.96 4.12 -2.09
C CYS A 191 4.89 5.17 -2.72
N ALA A 192 5.75 4.77 -3.67
CA ALA A 192 6.62 5.69 -4.39
C ALA A 192 5.83 6.74 -5.20
N VAL A 193 4.80 6.31 -5.95
CA VAL A 193 3.91 7.20 -6.72
C VAL A 193 3.20 8.20 -5.81
N ILE A 194 2.67 7.76 -4.65
CA ILE A 194 1.98 8.66 -3.72
C ILE A 194 2.94 9.59 -3.00
N ARG A 195 4.17 9.16 -2.69
CA ARG A 195 5.20 10.04 -2.13
C ARG A 195 5.57 11.16 -3.12
N ALA A 196 5.78 10.82 -4.39
CA ALA A 196 6.00 11.80 -5.44
C ALA A 196 4.79 12.74 -5.60
N LEU A 197 3.57 12.21 -5.62
CA LEU A 197 2.34 13.01 -5.65
C LEU A 197 2.27 14.03 -4.49
N ILE A 198 2.60 13.61 -3.27
CA ILE A 198 2.61 14.47 -2.09
C ILE A 198 3.65 15.58 -2.23
N SER A 199 4.87 15.22 -2.62
CA SER A 199 5.98 16.16 -2.80
C SER A 199 5.71 17.18 -3.91
N ASP A 200 5.35 16.69 -5.10
CA ASP A 200 5.26 17.49 -6.32
C ASP A 200 4.03 18.40 -6.34
N LEU A 201 2.95 18.00 -5.67
CA LEU A 201 1.76 18.84 -5.49
C LEU A 201 1.75 19.59 -4.14
N HIS A 202 2.86 19.53 -3.40
CA HIS A 202 3.05 20.22 -2.11
C HIS A 202 1.92 19.97 -1.11
N PHE A 203 1.43 18.74 -1.04
CA PHE A 203 0.45 18.37 -0.02
C PHE A 203 1.09 18.46 1.38
N PRO A 204 0.47 19.16 2.35
CA PRO A 204 0.98 19.26 3.72
C PRO A 204 0.63 17.98 4.51
N ILE A 205 1.04 16.83 3.99
CA ILE A 205 0.69 15.49 4.50
C ILE A 205 1.97 14.71 4.73
N GLU A 206 2.15 14.17 5.93
CA GLU A 206 3.21 13.22 6.22
C GLU A 206 2.74 11.80 5.88
N MET A 207 3.50 11.11 5.03
CA MET A 207 3.18 9.75 4.62
C MET A 207 3.95 8.72 5.43
N HIS A 208 3.22 7.73 5.94
CA HIS A 208 3.72 6.59 6.68
C HIS A 208 3.53 5.30 5.89
N VAL A 209 4.56 4.46 5.85
CA VAL A 209 4.53 3.17 5.14
C VAL A 209 4.59 2.03 6.15
N GLY A 210 3.49 1.26 6.25
CA GLY A 210 3.41 0.11 7.12
C GLY A 210 3.97 -1.15 6.47
N ALA A 211 4.80 -1.90 7.21
CA ALA A 211 5.40 -3.15 6.72
C ALA A 211 4.34 -4.17 6.24
N THR A 212 4.67 -4.92 5.20
CA THR A 212 3.82 -5.98 4.65
C THR A 212 3.53 -7.05 5.71
N LYS A 213 2.25 -7.24 6.04
CA LYS A 213 1.79 -8.39 6.83
C LYS A 213 1.73 -9.63 5.95
N ARG A 214 2.15 -10.76 6.51
CA ARG A 214 2.32 -12.04 5.80
C ARG A 214 1.57 -13.13 6.53
N GLU A 215 1.04 -14.09 5.77
CA GLU A 215 0.57 -15.36 6.29
C GLU A 215 1.76 -16.16 6.89
N HIS A 216 1.47 -17.20 7.67
CA HIS A 216 2.50 -18.03 8.32
C HIS A 216 3.50 -18.66 7.34
N ASN A 217 3.10 -18.87 6.08
CA ASN A 217 3.92 -19.41 5.01
C ASN A 217 4.72 -18.34 4.23
N GLY A 218 4.67 -17.08 4.66
CA GLY A 218 5.38 -15.96 4.03
C GLY A 218 4.59 -15.23 2.93
N LEU A 219 3.45 -15.75 2.47
CA LEU A 219 2.62 -15.10 1.47
C LEU A 219 2.15 -13.72 1.96
N ALA A 220 2.39 -12.68 1.16
CA ALA A 220 1.88 -11.34 1.47
C ALA A 220 0.34 -11.35 1.54
N MET A 221 -0.22 -10.82 2.63
CA MET A 221 -1.67 -10.77 2.79
C MET A 221 -2.30 -9.84 1.74
N SER A 222 -3.35 -10.31 1.08
CA SER A 222 -4.07 -9.59 0.04
C SER A 222 -5.53 -10.01 0.03
N SER A 223 -6.45 -9.07 -0.28
CA SER A 223 -7.85 -9.39 -0.55
C SER A 223 -7.99 -10.43 -1.69
N ARG A 224 -7.07 -10.41 -2.66
CA ARG A 224 -7.03 -11.36 -3.77
C ARG A 224 -6.63 -12.80 -3.38
N ASN A 225 -6.06 -13.03 -2.18
CA ASN A 225 -5.71 -14.38 -1.73
C ASN A 225 -6.94 -15.29 -1.56
N GLN A 226 -8.14 -14.73 -1.47
CA GLN A 226 -9.40 -15.48 -1.44
C GLN A 226 -9.67 -16.26 -2.75
N TYR A 227 -9.05 -15.87 -3.87
CA TYR A 227 -9.19 -16.56 -5.15
C TYR A 227 -8.26 -17.78 -5.28
N LEU A 228 -7.31 -17.93 -4.36
CA LEU A 228 -6.36 -19.04 -4.36
C LEU A 228 -6.95 -20.24 -3.61
N THR A 229 -6.92 -21.42 -4.23
CA THR A 229 -7.17 -22.69 -3.54
C THR A 229 -6.07 -22.95 -2.49
N PRO A 230 -6.29 -23.86 -1.51
CA PRO A 230 -5.25 -24.22 -0.55
C PRO A 230 -3.95 -24.68 -1.22
N GLU A 231 -4.06 -25.41 -2.33
CA GLU A 231 -2.90 -25.87 -3.09
C GLU A 231 -2.18 -24.71 -3.81
N MET A 232 -2.94 -23.81 -4.47
CA MET A 232 -2.38 -22.59 -5.06
C MET A 232 -1.65 -21.73 -4.03
N ARG A 233 -2.18 -21.61 -2.80
CA ARG A 233 -1.53 -20.83 -1.72
C ARG A 233 -0.16 -21.38 -1.33
N ASN A 234 0.02 -22.70 -1.37
CA ASN A 234 1.31 -23.31 -1.07
C ASN A 234 2.37 -22.91 -2.11
N TYR A 235 2.01 -22.92 -3.40
CA TYR A 235 2.93 -22.54 -4.48
C TYR A 235 3.07 -21.03 -4.69
N ALA A 236 2.11 -20.22 -4.21
CA ALA A 236 2.21 -18.76 -4.20
C ALA A 236 3.43 -18.26 -3.42
N THR A 237 3.94 -19.05 -2.45
CA THR A 237 5.15 -18.74 -1.68
C THR A 237 6.43 -18.70 -2.52
N ALA A 238 6.42 -19.27 -3.73
CA ALA A 238 7.56 -19.25 -4.64
C ALA A 238 8.04 -17.82 -4.93
N LEU A 239 7.11 -16.85 -5.05
CA LEU A 239 7.46 -15.45 -5.22
C LEU A 239 8.24 -14.91 -4.02
N TYR A 240 7.75 -15.14 -2.80
CA TYR A 240 8.43 -14.69 -1.59
C TYR A 240 9.81 -15.33 -1.43
N ASN A 241 9.94 -16.61 -1.76
CA ASN A 241 11.21 -17.33 -1.72
C ASN A 241 12.20 -16.75 -2.74
N ALA A 242 11.78 -16.46 -3.97
CA ALA A 242 12.62 -15.84 -4.99
C ALA A 242 13.12 -14.46 -4.55
N LEU A 243 12.23 -13.60 -4.02
CA LEU A 243 12.60 -12.29 -3.49
C LEU A 243 13.58 -12.39 -2.31
N THR A 244 13.36 -13.37 -1.43
CA THR A 244 14.24 -13.61 -0.27
C THR A 244 15.62 -14.10 -0.70
N THR A 245 15.70 -14.98 -1.71
CA THR A 245 16.96 -15.43 -2.31
C THR A 245 17.75 -14.24 -2.88
N ILE A 246 17.09 -13.34 -3.61
CA ILE A 246 17.73 -12.11 -4.11
C ILE A 246 18.23 -11.24 -2.95
N LYS A 247 17.38 -10.99 -1.94
CA LYS A 247 17.75 -10.18 -0.77
C LYS A 247 18.96 -10.77 -0.02
N ASN A 248 19.00 -12.09 0.12
CA ASN A 248 20.11 -12.78 0.76
C ASN A 248 21.40 -12.72 -0.08
N GLY A 249 21.29 -12.75 -1.41
CA GLY A 249 22.41 -12.50 -2.32
C GLY A 249 23.03 -11.11 -2.08
N LEU A 250 22.18 -10.08 -2.04
CA LEU A 250 22.60 -8.72 -1.67
C LEU A 250 23.25 -8.68 -0.28
N GLY A 251 22.67 -9.37 0.71
CA GLY A 251 23.25 -9.50 2.05
C GLY A 251 24.64 -10.15 2.09
N LYS A 252 24.96 -11.01 1.11
CA LYS A 252 26.25 -11.70 0.97
C LYS A 252 27.29 -10.95 0.14
N GLY A 253 26.96 -9.75 -0.35
CA GLY A 253 27.89 -8.93 -1.14
C GLY A 253 27.70 -9.02 -2.66
N GLU A 254 26.77 -9.84 -3.17
CA GLU A 254 26.45 -9.81 -4.60
C GLU A 254 25.82 -8.44 -4.94
N ARG A 255 26.24 -7.85 -6.06
CA ARG A 255 25.79 -6.53 -6.52
C ARG A 255 25.35 -6.53 -7.97
N ASN A 256 25.66 -7.57 -8.75
CA ASN A 256 25.22 -7.67 -10.12
C ASN A 256 23.74 -8.11 -10.17
N ARG A 257 22.88 -7.27 -10.77
CA ARG A 257 21.43 -7.57 -10.86
C ARG A 257 21.15 -8.85 -11.62
N GLU A 258 21.85 -9.13 -12.71
CA GLU A 258 21.62 -10.32 -13.53
C GLU A 258 21.87 -11.61 -12.74
N ILE A 259 22.97 -11.65 -11.98
CA ILE A 259 23.28 -12.79 -11.10
C ILE A 259 22.22 -12.93 -10.00
N LEU A 260 21.76 -11.84 -9.41
CA LEU A 260 20.70 -11.88 -8.40
C LEU A 260 19.39 -12.41 -8.98
N LEU A 261 18.96 -11.87 -10.12
CA LEU A 261 17.72 -12.28 -10.79
C LEU A 261 17.76 -13.73 -11.24
N SER A 262 18.90 -14.22 -11.76
CA SER A 262 19.07 -15.63 -12.16
C SER A 262 18.69 -16.59 -11.03
N LYS A 263 19.16 -16.34 -9.81
CA LYS A 263 18.82 -17.13 -8.61
C LYS A 263 17.34 -17.04 -8.24
N GLY A 264 16.72 -15.88 -8.48
CA GLY A 264 15.28 -15.71 -8.28
C GLY A 264 14.45 -16.50 -9.32
N TYR A 265 14.88 -16.50 -10.58
CA TYR A 265 14.23 -17.25 -11.65
C TYR A 265 14.30 -18.76 -11.41
N GLU A 266 15.45 -19.28 -10.98
CA GLU A 266 15.61 -20.71 -10.63
C GLU A 266 14.54 -21.20 -9.63
N ILE A 267 14.25 -20.41 -8.58
CA ILE A 267 13.23 -20.75 -7.58
C ILE A 267 11.82 -20.85 -8.20
N ILE A 268 11.48 -19.91 -9.09
CA ILE A 268 10.17 -19.90 -9.76
C ILE A 268 10.07 -21.03 -10.77
N GLU A 269 11.13 -21.31 -11.50
CA GLU A 269 11.19 -22.41 -12.48
C GLU A 269 11.03 -23.77 -11.80
N GLU A 270 11.69 -24.01 -10.68
CA GLU A 270 11.54 -25.24 -9.89
C GLU A 270 10.11 -25.43 -9.40
N ALA A 271 9.49 -24.36 -8.86
CA ALA A 271 8.09 -24.40 -8.43
C ALA A 271 7.15 -24.68 -9.62
N THR A 272 7.38 -24.03 -10.76
CA THR A 272 6.59 -24.20 -11.98
C THR A 272 6.69 -25.64 -12.52
N LYS A 273 7.90 -26.19 -12.55
CA LYS A 273 8.16 -27.59 -12.93
C LYS A 273 7.41 -28.54 -12.02
N THR A 274 7.46 -28.32 -10.70
CA THR A 274 6.77 -29.15 -9.71
C THR A 274 5.25 -29.15 -9.92
N VAL A 275 4.65 -27.97 -10.15
CA VAL A 275 3.21 -27.84 -10.43
C VAL A 275 2.82 -28.62 -11.69
N LYS A 276 3.65 -28.53 -12.74
CA LYS A 276 3.44 -29.25 -14.01
C LYS A 276 3.57 -30.76 -13.86
N GLU A 277 4.63 -31.24 -13.21
CA GLU A 277 4.89 -32.67 -13.00
C GLU A 277 3.81 -33.35 -12.16
N LYS A 278 3.27 -32.62 -11.17
CA LYS A 278 2.15 -33.12 -10.33
C LYS A 278 0.78 -32.94 -10.97
N ASN A 279 0.67 -32.28 -12.13
CA ASN A 279 -0.57 -32.03 -12.86
C ASN A 279 -1.68 -31.40 -11.98
N LEU A 280 -1.34 -30.33 -11.24
CA LEU A 280 -2.21 -29.75 -10.20
C LEU A 280 -3.39 -28.92 -10.74
N GLY A 281 -3.61 -28.89 -12.05
CA GLY A 281 -4.74 -28.19 -12.66
C GLY A 281 -4.64 -26.65 -12.67
N PHE A 282 -3.45 -26.10 -12.38
CA PHE A 282 -3.15 -24.68 -12.55
C PHE A 282 -1.69 -24.50 -12.97
N GLU A 283 -1.33 -23.28 -13.38
CA GLU A 283 0.02 -22.92 -13.80
C GLU A 283 0.57 -21.79 -12.94
N LEU A 284 1.90 -21.75 -12.80
CA LEU A 284 2.62 -20.58 -12.33
C LEU A 284 3.22 -19.88 -13.54
N LYS A 285 3.00 -18.57 -13.65
CA LYS A 285 3.60 -17.76 -14.71
C LYS A 285 4.16 -16.48 -14.11
N LEU A 286 5.49 -16.35 -14.13
CA LEU A 286 6.14 -15.12 -13.72
C LEU A 286 5.75 -13.99 -14.67
N ASP A 287 5.32 -12.87 -14.10
CA ASP A 287 5.06 -11.65 -14.86
C ASP A 287 6.35 -10.83 -14.93
N TYR A 288 6.92 -10.52 -13.76
CA TYR A 288 8.25 -9.92 -13.69
C TYR A 288 8.93 -10.19 -12.34
N LEU A 289 10.25 -10.00 -12.34
CA LEU A 289 11.10 -9.92 -11.16
C LEU A 289 12.09 -8.78 -11.37
N SER A 290 12.26 -7.92 -10.37
CA SER A 290 13.03 -6.69 -10.52
C SER A 290 13.82 -6.33 -9.26
N VAL A 291 14.93 -5.64 -9.47
CA VAL A 291 15.73 -4.96 -8.46
C VAL A 291 15.91 -3.52 -8.94
N ALA A 292 15.34 -2.57 -8.19
CA ALA A 292 15.15 -1.20 -8.63
C ALA A 292 15.60 -0.19 -7.57
N ASP A 293 15.93 1.02 -8.03
CA ASP A 293 16.22 2.16 -7.17
C ASP A 293 15.00 2.50 -6.30
N PRO A 294 15.16 2.73 -4.98
CA PRO A 294 14.03 2.98 -4.09
C PRO A 294 13.31 4.30 -4.32
N THR A 295 13.93 5.24 -5.04
CA THR A 295 13.41 6.58 -5.31
C THR A 295 12.81 6.67 -6.70
N THR A 296 13.54 6.23 -7.72
CA THR A 296 13.14 6.37 -9.13
C THR A 296 12.40 5.16 -9.67
N LEU A 297 12.51 4.01 -8.99
CA LEU A 297 12.09 2.68 -9.45
C LEU A 297 12.78 2.20 -10.74
N GLU A 298 13.80 2.91 -11.22
CA GLU A 298 14.59 2.47 -12.36
C GLU A 298 15.35 1.19 -12.03
N GLU A 299 15.36 0.25 -12.96
CA GLU A 299 16.04 -1.03 -12.77
C GLU A 299 17.56 -0.82 -12.74
N LEU A 300 18.19 -1.30 -11.66
CA LEU A 300 19.62 -1.11 -11.42
C LEU A 300 20.43 -2.17 -12.16
N GLN A 301 21.44 -1.83 -12.95
CA GLN A 301 22.34 -2.86 -13.49
C GLN A 301 23.27 -3.44 -12.42
N GLU A 302 23.74 -2.57 -11.54
CA GLU A 302 24.57 -2.89 -10.40
C GLU A 302 24.06 -2.10 -9.19
N ILE A 303 24.06 -2.74 -8.02
CA ILE A 303 23.69 -2.09 -6.77
C ILE A 303 24.97 -1.51 -6.19
N GLU A 304 25.10 -0.19 -6.13
CA GLU A 304 26.29 0.42 -5.52
C GLU A 304 26.40 0.09 -4.03
N GLU A 305 27.63 -0.02 -3.53
CA GLU A 305 27.86 -0.23 -2.11
C GLU A 305 27.27 0.90 -1.26
N GLY A 306 26.57 0.54 -0.19
CA GLY A 306 25.89 1.51 0.69
C GLY A 306 24.55 2.03 0.15
N LYS A 307 24.20 1.79 -1.12
CA LYS A 307 22.85 2.08 -1.64
C LYS A 307 21.89 0.93 -1.35
N GLY A 308 20.62 1.29 -1.12
CA GLY A 308 19.54 0.33 -0.96
C GLY A 308 18.83 0.02 -2.27
N ALA A 309 17.97 -0.99 -2.27
CA ALA A 309 17.20 -1.42 -3.42
C ALA A 309 15.82 -1.97 -3.03
N ILE A 310 14.86 -1.81 -3.92
CA ILE A 310 13.57 -2.49 -3.86
C ILE A 310 13.65 -3.74 -4.73
N ILE A 311 13.41 -4.89 -4.12
CA ILE A 311 13.28 -6.16 -4.82
C ILE A 311 11.78 -6.42 -4.94
N SER A 312 11.25 -6.52 -6.15
CA SER A 312 9.82 -6.70 -6.37
C SER A 312 9.53 -7.70 -7.46
N GLY A 313 8.33 -8.28 -7.44
CA GLY A 313 7.90 -9.18 -8.49
C GLY A 313 6.41 -9.42 -8.47
N ALA A 314 5.93 -9.97 -9.58
CA ALA A 314 4.56 -10.37 -9.77
C ALA A 314 4.49 -11.77 -10.39
N LEU A 315 3.58 -12.59 -9.87
CA LEU A 315 3.40 -13.99 -10.26
C LEU A 315 1.91 -14.26 -10.49
N PHE A 316 1.58 -14.88 -11.62
CA PHE A 316 0.26 -15.48 -11.81
C PHE A 316 0.25 -16.88 -11.21
N VAL A 317 -0.73 -17.14 -10.35
CA VAL A 317 -1.04 -18.45 -9.78
C VAL A 317 -2.42 -18.85 -10.26
N GLY A 318 -2.49 -19.72 -11.27
CA GLY A 318 -3.68 -19.87 -12.10
C GLY A 318 -4.05 -18.53 -12.74
N THR A 319 -5.26 -18.04 -12.48
CA THR A 319 -5.73 -16.74 -12.99
C THR A 319 -5.46 -15.57 -12.02
N THR A 320 -4.95 -15.85 -10.82
CA THR A 320 -4.77 -14.81 -9.79
C THR A 320 -3.36 -14.23 -9.88
N ARG A 321 -3.27 -12.93 -10.16
CA ARG A 321 -2.01 -12.19 -10.13
C ARG A 321 -1.70 -11.72 -8.72
N ILE A 322 -0.61 -12.21 -8.14
CA ILE A 322 -0.08 -11.78 -6.84
C ILE A 322 1.16 -10.91 -7.04
N ILE A 323 1.41 -10.00 -6.11
CA ILE A 323 2.58 -9.12 -6.09
C ILE A 323 3.23 -9.17 -4.72
N ASP A 324 4.53 -8.97 -4.67
CA ASP A 324 5.26 -8.86 -3.42
C ASP A 324 6.55 -8.04 -3.61
N ASN A 325 7.10 -7.54 -2.51
CA ASN A 325 8.38 -6.84 -2.50
C ASN A 325 9.11 -7.00 -1.16
N LEU A 326 10.43 -6.79 -1.22
CA LEU A 326 11.32 -6.69 -0.09
C LEU A 326 12.26 -5.49 -0.26
N LEU A 327 12.53 -4.81 0.86
CA LEU A 327 13.49 -3.71 0.92
C LEU A 327 14.86 -4.23 1.37
N PHE A 328 15.92 -3.72 0.76
CA PHE A 328 17.31 -3.91 1.16
C PHE A 328 17.94 -2.55 1.42
N ASN A 329 18.37 -2.28 2.66
CA ASN A 329 19.04 -1.03 3.08
C ASN A 329 18.35 0.28 2.64
N CYS A 330 17.02 0.29 2.51
CA CYS A 330 16.24 1.46 2.17
C CYS A 330 14.90 1.49 2.91
N THR A 331 14.26 2.65 2.88
CA THR A 331 12.87 2.87 3.33
C THR A 331 12.07 3.45 2.18
N LEU A 332 10.79 3.11 2.13
CA LEU A 332 9.84 3.65 1.17
C LEU A 332 9.22 4.93 1.63
#